data_AF-A0A0L0FK81-F1
#
_entry.id   AF-A0A0L0FK81-F1
#
_cell.length_a   1.000
_cell.length_b   1.000
_cell.length_c   1.000
_cell.angle_alpha   90.00
_cell.angle_beta   90.00
_cell.angle_gamma   90.00
#
_symmetry.space_group_name_H-M   'P 1'
#
loop_
_entity.id
_entity.type
_entity.pdbx_description
1 polymer ?
#
loop_
_entity_poly.entity_id
_entity_poly.type
_entity_poly.pdbx_seq_one_letter_code
_entity_poly.pdbx_strand_id
1 'polypeptide(L)'
;FEQSIQPMIDSAFNGINVAVLVYGQTSSGKTHTVRGSKKEAGILPLAVQEIFRRAEGMQSGGEYSFAVSYYQIYNEKISDMLNGSEKAKDLKVHSNNEGTAVIQDLTSTPVTCYNDVTQLLKQGDARRVTREHEMNATSSRSHAIFRMVSIMYFPRPTDCAIIYSFNVVVAKGIQELSASI
;
A
#
# COMPACT_ATOMS: atom_id res chain seq x y z
N PHE A 1 -4.23 -8.60 14.70
CA PHE A 1 -4.22 -7.14 14.42
C PHE A 1 -3.65 -6.36 15.60
N GLU A 2 -4.26 -6.48 16.79
CA GLU A 2 -3.91 -5.71 17.99
C GLU A 2 -2.44 -5.81 18.41
N GLN A 3 -1.84 -7.01 18.42
CA GLN A 3 -0.47 -7.16 18.91
C GLN A 3 0.60 -6.63 17.96
N SER A 4 0.36 -6.64 16.64
CA SER A 4 1.40 -6.40 15.63
C SER A 4 1.19 -5.13 14.83
N ILE A 5 -0.05 -4.73 14.57
CA ILE A 5 -0.38 -3.63 13.65
C ILE A 5 -0.73 -2.34 14.40
N GLN A 6 -1.42 -2.43 15.54
CA GLN A 6 -1.71 -1.25 16.38
C GLN A 6 -0.44 -0.47 16.77
N PRO A 7 0.65 -1.11 17.29
CA PRO A 7 1.89 -0.39 17.62
C PRO A 7 2.56 0.27 16.40
N MET A 8 2.37 -0.32 15.23
CA MET A 8 2.89 0.22 13.97
C MET A 8 2.09 1.45 13.55
N ILE A 9 0.76 1.43 13.72
CA ILE A 9 -0.07 2.62 13.50
C ILE A 9 0.29 3.72 14.52
N ASP A 10 0.53 3.37 15.79
CA ASP A 10 1.01 4.34 16.79
C ASP A 10 2.30 5.03 16.34
N SER A 11 3.26 4.25 15.84
CA SER A 11 4.52 4.77 15.29
C SER A 11 4.30 5.67 14.08
N ALA A 12 3.35 5.30 13.20
CA ALA A 12 2.99 6.10 12.03
C ALA A 12 2.47 7.49 12.42
N PHE A 13 1.57 7.57 13.40
CA PHE A 13 1.06 8.84 13.92
C PHE A 13 2.13 9.70 14.63
N ASN A 14 3.23 9.08 15.07
CA ASN A 14 4.41 9.81 15.57
C ASN A 14 5.36 10.29 14.45
N GLY A 15 4.95 10.17 13.18
CA GLY A 15 5.73 10.63 12.03
C GLY A 15 6.71 9.61 11.46
N ILE A 16 6.62 8.33 11.86
CA ILE A 16 7.53 7.28 11.41
C ILE A 16 6.95 6.57 10.18
N ASN A 17 7.78 6.35 9.16
CA ASN A 17 7.39 5.53 8.01
C ASN A 17 7.34 4.05 8.41
N VAL A 18 6.23 3.39 8.07
CA VAL A 18 5.94 2.01 8.46
C VAL A 18 5.76 1.14 7.21
N ALA A 19 6.34 -0.06 7.26
CA ALA A 19 6.15 -1.08 6.23
C ALA A 19 5.83 -2.44 6.86
N VAL A 20 4.69 -3.01 6.47
CA VAL A 20 4.26 -4.36 6.86
C VAL A 20 4.52 -5.30 5.70
N LEU A 21 5.50 -6.19 5.87
CA LEU A 21 5.85 -7.21 4.88
C LEU A 21 5.12 -8.52 5.19
N VAL A 22 4.31 -8.98 4.24
CA VAL A 22 3.62 -10.27 4.32
C VAL A 22 4.27 -11.23 3.34
N TYR A 23 4.95 -12.24 3.88
CA TYR A 23 5.69 -13.25 3.15
C TYR A 23 5.16 -14.65 3.46
N GLY A 24 5.49 -15.63 2.59
CA GLY A 24 5.04 -17.01 2.73
C GLY A 24 4.96 -17.75 1.40
N GLN A 25 4.84 -19.07 1.45
CA GLN A 25 4.72 -19.92 0.27
C GLN A 25 3.43 -19.64 -0.52
N THR A 26 3.37 -20.12 -1.77
CA THR A 26 2.11 -20.06 -2.55
C THR A 26 0.99 -20.79 -1.79
N SER A 27 -0.23 -20.25 -1.83
CA SER A 27 -1.38 -20.78 -1.08
C SER A 27 -1.30 -20.71 0.45
N SER A 28 -0.29 -20.04 1.04
CA SER A 28 -0.16 -19.86 2.49
C SER A 28 -1.09 -18.81 3.11
N GLY A 29 -2.07 -18.30 2.35
CA GLY A 29 -3.04 -17.33 2.85
C GLY A 29 -2.59 -15.85 2.87
N LYS A 30 -1.46 -15.46 2.26
CA LYS A 30 -0.99 -14.04 2.24
C LYS A 30 -2.08 -13.03 1.85
N THR A 31 -2.78 -13.30 0.76
CA THR A 31 -3.87 -12.44 0.28
C THR A 31 -5.02 -12.40 1.29
N HIS A 32 -5.36 -13.54 1.91
CA HIS A 32 -6.37 -13.60 2.96
C HIS A 32 -5.96 -12.80 4.19
N THR A 33 -4.71 -12.86 4.62
CA THR A 33 -4.21 -12.07 5.75
C THR A 33 -4.25 -10.57 5.46
N VAL A 34 -3.91 -10.14 4.24
CA VAL A 34 -3.87 -8.71 3.88
C VAL A 34 -5.25 -8.15 3.54
N ARG A 35 -6.00 -8.81 2.67
CA ARG A 35 -7.33 -8.36 2.21
C ARG A 35 -8.45 -8.79 3.15
N GLY A 36 -8.35 -9.97 3.73
CA GLY A 36 -9.44 -10.62 4.43
C GLY A 36 -10.38 -11.39 3.50
N SER A 37 -11.54 -11.70 4.04
CA SER A 37 -12.69 -12.28 3.35
C SER A 37 -13.92 -11.36 3.51
N LYS A 38 -15.06 -11.76 2.95
CA LYS A 38 -16.33 -11.04 3.18
C LYS A 38 -16.79 -11.07 4.65
N LYS A 39 -16.33 -12.05 5.43
CA LYS A 39 -16.72 -12.26 6.83
C LYS A 39 -15.73 -11.65 7.81
N GLU A 40 -14.46 -11.57 7.43
CA GLU A 40 -13.36 -11.14 8.30
C GLU A 40 -12.43 -10.20 7.55
N ALA A 41 -12.30 -8.97 8.03
CA ALA A 41 -11.40 -7.99 7.43
C ALA A 41 -9.93 -8.33 7.69
N GLY A 42 -9.08 -8.21 6.67
CA GLY A 42 -7.65 -8.42 6.79
C GLY A 42 -6.90 -7.25 7.42
N ILE A 43 -5.57 -7.35 7.47
CA ILE A 43 -4.69 -6.31 8.04
C ILE A 43 -4.91 -4.96 7.38
N LEU A 44 -4.99 -4.91 6.04
CA LEU A 44 -5.07 -3.65 5.32
C LEU A 44 -6.39 -2.89 5.58
N PRO A 45 -7.59 -3.48 5.37
CA PRO A 45 -8.83 -2.75 5.65
C PRO A 45 -8.93 -2.31 7.12
N LEU A 46 -8.52 -3.16 8.08
CA LEU A 46 -8.50 -2.81 9.50
C LEU A 46 -7.55 -1.65 9.79
N ALA A 47 -6.35 -1.65 9.19
CA ALA A 47 -5.38 -0.57 9.39
C ALA A 47 -5.86 0.76 8.82
N VAL A 48 -6.44 0.74 7.62
CA VAL A 48 -6.97 1.96 6.98
C VAL A 48 -8.15 2.51 7.80
N GLN A 49 -9.07 1.66 8.28
CA GLN A 49 -10.16 2.08 9.15
C GLN A 49 -9.64 2.74 10.44
N GLU A 50 -8.64 2.15 11.07
CA GLU A 50 -8.06 2.69 12.30
C GLU A 50 -7.34 4.02 12.06
N ILE A 51 -6.63 4.18 10.93
CA ILE A 51 -5.99 5.45 10.55
C ILE A 51 -7.04 6.55 10.38
N PHE A 52 -8.11 6.31 9.63
CA PHE A 52 -9.19 7.30 9.47
C PHE A 52 -9.87 7.62 10.81
N ARG A 53 -10.20 6.59 11.62
CA ARG A 53 -10.82 6.77 12.94
C ARG A 53 -9.98 7.65 13.87
N ARG A 54 -8.66 7.47 13.88
CA ARG A 54 -7.74 8.28 14.70
C ARG A 54 -7.61 9.70 14.19
N ALA A 55 -7.57 9.88 12.87
CA ALA A 55 -7.54 11.20 12.26
C ALA A 55 -8.81 12.00 12.56
N GLU A 56 -10.00 11.37 12.48
CA GLU A 56 -11.28 11.97 12.85
C GLU A 56 -11.37 12.29 14.36
N GLY A 57 -10.76 11.46 15.22
CA GLY A 57 -10.76 11.65 16.67
C GLY A 57 -9.87 12.77 17.18
N MET A 58 -8.99 13.33 16.34
CA MET A 58 -8.01 14.34 16.75
C MET A 58 -8.65 15.74 16.75
N GLN A 59 -9.36 16.08 17.84
CA GLN A 59 -10.09 17.34 18.01
C GLN A 59 -9.19 18.58 18.18
N SER A 60 -7.88 18.42 18.29
CA SER A 60 -6.91 19.47 18.64
C SER A 60 -6.40 20.32 17.46
N GLY A 61 -7.15 20.34 16.35
CA GLY A 61 -6.98 21.33 15.27
C GLY A 61 -6.09 20.93 14.10
N GLY A 62 -5.52 19.72 14.08
CA GLY A 62 -4.73 19.26 12.93
C GLY A 62 -5.59 18.79 11.77
N GLU A 63 -5.27 19.21 10.53
CA GLU A 63 -5.93 18.72 9.33
C GLU A 63 -5.16 17.54 8.72
N TYR A 64 -5.87 16.49 8.33
CA TYR A 64 -5.28 15.33 7.68
C TYR A 64 -5.62 15.28 6.20
N SER A 65 -4.60 15.04 5.38
CA SER A 65 -4.75 14.68 3.97
C SER A 65 -4.15 13.31 3.71
N PHE A 66 -4.87 12.48 2.96
CA PHE A 66 -4.45 11.13 2.63
C PHE A 66 -4.37 10.94 1.13
N ALA A 67 -3.36 10.19 0.70
CA ALA A 67 -3.26 9.72 -0.68
C ALA A 67 -2.79 8.27 -0.73
N VAL A 68 -3.27 7.52 -1.71
CA VAL A 68 -2.93 6.11 -1.90
C VAL A 68 -2.30 5.85 -3.26
N SER A 69 -1.33 4.95 -3.26
CA SER A 69 -0.74 4.36 -4.46
C SER A 69 -0.84 2.84 -4.35
N TYR A 70 -1.13 2.19 -5.47
CA TYR A 70 -1.14 0.74 -5.54
C TYR A 70 -0.39 0.28 -6.79
N TYR A 71 0.69 -0.47 -6.61
CA TYR A 71 1.55 -0.91 -7.71
C TYR A 71 2.06 -2.33 -7.48
N GLN A 72 2.51 -2.93 -8.58
CA GLN A 72 3.05 -4.28 -8.64
C GLN A 72 4.49 -4.23 -9.14
N ILE A 73 5.32 -5.11 -8.61
CA ILE A 73 6.66 -5.38 -9.13
C ILE A 73 6.67 -6.80 -9.69
N TYR A 74 6.94 -6.91 -10.99
CA TYR A 74 7.05 -8.18 -11.69
C TYR A 74 8.24 -8.11 -12.65
N ASN A 75 9.14 -9.09 -12.53
CA ASN A 75 10.36 -9.17 -13.35
C ASN A 75 11.15 -7.84 -13.38
N GLU A 76 11.41 -7.26 -12.20
CA GLU A 76 12.07 -5.96 -12.02
C GLU A 76 11.39 -4.76 -12.69
N LYS A 77 10.16 -4.93 -13.19
CA LYS A 77 9.35 -3.86 -13.77
C LYS A 77 8.27 -3.41 -12.79
N ILE A 78 8.08 -2.10 -12.70
CA ILE A 78 7.08 -1.50 -11.81
C ILE A 78 5.86 -1.14 -12.63
N SER A 79 4.69 -1.60 -12.20
CA SER A 79 3.42 -1.37 -12.87
C SER A 79 2.43 -0.71 -11.92
N ASP A 80 1.88 0.43 -12.32
CA ASP A 80 0.85 1.14 -11.56
C ASP A 80 -0.54 0.52 -11.76
N MET A 81 -1.20 0.11 -10.67
CA MET A 81 -2.53 -0.50 -10.70
C MET A 81 -3.65 0.54 -10.65
N LEU A 82 -3.38 1.78 -10.25
CA LEU A 82 -4.37 2.87 -10.18
C LEU A 82 -4.39 3.74 -11.43
N ASN A 83 -3.34 3.68 -12.27
CA ASN A 83 -3.35 4.30 -13.58
C ASN A 83 -4.36 3.61 -14.53
N GLY A 84 -5.27 4.41 -15.11
CA GLY A 84 -6.29 3.96 -16.07
C GLY A 84 -5.81 3.75 -17.50
N SER A 85 -4.53 3.97 -17.80
CA SER A 85 -3.93 3.66 -19.09
C SER A 85 -4.08 2.18 -19.45
N GLU A 86 -4.53 1.90 -20.67
CA GLU A 86 -4.65 0.54 -21.21
C GLU A 86 -3.28 -0.15 -21.33
N LYS A 87 -2.20 0.61 -21.57
CA LYS A 87 -0.85 0.06 -21.66
C LYS A 87 -0.15 0.11 -20.32
N ALA A 88 0.38 -1.03 -19.88
CA ALA A 88 1.29 -1.11 -18.75
C ALA A 88 2.60 -0.38 -19.06
N LYS A 89 2.86 0.70 -18.32
CA LYS A 89 4.15 1.42 -18.33
C LYS A 89 5.05 0.84 -17.24
N ASP A 90 6.30 0.54 -17.60
CA ASP A 90 7.34 0.24 -16.63
C ASP A 90 7.82 1.54 -15.97
N LEU A 91 7.40 1.77 -14.72
CA LEU A 91 7.78 2.96 -13.96
C LEU A 91 9.23 2.87 -13.48
N LYS A 92 9.92 4.02 -13.45
CA LYS A 92 11.33 4.10 -13.10
C LYS A 92 11.52 4.70 -11.71
N VAL A 93 12.48 4.16 -10.98
CA VAL A 93 12.91 4.67 -9.67
C VAL A 93 13.99 5.71 -9.88
N HIS A 94 13.86 6.85 -9.22
CA HIS A 94 14.84 7.93 -9.19
C HIS A 94 15.13 8.34 -7.75
N SER A 95 16.25 9.00 -7.50
CA SER A 95 16.51 9.63 -6.19
C SER A 95 16.00 11.07 -6.21
N ASN A 96 15.28 11.48 -5.17
CA ASN A 96 14.95 12.89 -4.96
C ASN A 96 16.18 13.67 -4.45
N ASN A 97 16.04 14.98 -4.25
CA ASN A 97 17.11 15.86 -3.77
C ASN A 97 17.65 15.48 -2.38
N GLU A 98 16.92 14.68 -1.61
CA GLU A 98 17.29 14.19 -0.29
C GLU A 98 17.92 12.77 -0.35
N GLY A 99 18.14 12.23 -1.54
CA GLY A 99 18.68 10.88 -1.75
C GLY A 99 17.65 9.76 -1.56
N THR A 100 16.39 10.09 -1.33
CA THR A 100 15.30 9.12 -1.15
C THR A 100 14.80 8.60 -2.50
N ALA A 101 14.66 7.27 -2.61
CA ALA A 101 14.12 6.63 -3.81
C ALA A 101 12.63 6.93 -4.00
N VAL A 102 12.26 7.44 -5.17
CA VAL A 102 10.90 7.79 -5.59
C VAL A 102 10.57 7.12 -6.92
N ILE A 103 9.33 6.64 -7.05
CA ILE A 103 8.84 6.05 -8.30
C ILE A 103 8.24 7.18 -9.14
N GLN A 104 8.83 7.46 -10.30
CA GLN A 104 8.35 8.50 -11.21
C GLN A 104 7.02 8.08 -11.84
N ASP A 105 6.11 9.04 -11.99
CA ASP A 105 4.76 8.87 -12.58
C ASP A 105 3.87 7.85 -11.86
N LEU A 106 4.21 7.48 -10.61
CA LEU A 106 3.32 6.65 -9.79
C LEU A 106 2.09 7.47 -9.39
N THR A 107 0.91 6.95 -9.72
CA THR A 107 -0.36 7.57 -9.35
C THR A 107 -0.49 7.63 -7.83
N SER A 108 -0.72 8.84 -7.33
CA SER A 108 -1.06 9.12 -5.94
C SER A 108 -2.47 9.69 -5.91
N THR A 109 -3.45 8.87 -5.51
CA THR A 109 -4.87 9.25 -5.55
C THR A 109 -5.30 9.77 -4.18
N PRO A 110 -5.77 11.02 -4.06
CA PRO A 110 -6.34 11.53 -2.82
C PRO A 110 -7.52 10.69 -2.35
N VAL A 111 -7.63 10.46 -1.05
CA VAL A 111 -8.75 9.75 -0.44
C VAL A 111 -9.22 10.50 0.80
N THR A 112 -10.52 10.53 1.01
CA THR A 112 -11.15 11.26 2.12
C THR A 112 -11.81 10.34 3.13
N CYS A 113 -12.14 9.11 2.71
CA CYS A 113 -12.75 8.13 3.59
C CYS A 113 -12.29 6.70 3.26
N TYR A 114 -12.63 5.77 4.16
CA TYR A 114 -12.38 4.34 3.97
C TYR A 114 -12.98 3.79 2.67
N ASN A 115 -14.17 4.27 2.27
CA ASN A 115 -14.83 3.77 1.06
C ASN A 115 -14.02 4.07 -0.21
N ASP A 116 -13.41 5.25 -0.32
CA ASP A 116 -12.54 5.63 -1.45
C ASP A 116 -11.39 4.63 -1.60
N VAL A 117 -10.75 4.28 -0.48
CA VAL A 117 -9.66 3.30 -0.46
C VAL A 117 -10.16 1.93 -0.92
N THR A 118 -11.31 1.46 -0.41
CA THR A 118 -11.85 0.16 -0.82
C THR A 118 -12.20 0.11 -2.32
N GLN A 119 -12.67 1.21 -2.89
CA GLN A 119 -12.96 1.31 -4.32
C GLN A 119 -11.67 1.23 -5.14
N LEU A 120 -10.63 1.97 -4.76
CA LEU A 120 -9.32 1.93 -5.41
C LEU A 120 -8.67 0.55 -5.30
N LEU A 121 -8.82 -0.13 -4.17
CA LEU A 121 -8.36 -1.50 -4.00
C LEU A 121 -9.05 -2.47 -4.95
N LYS A 122 -10.39 -2.38 -5.07
CA LYS A 122 -11.16 -3.21 -6.02
C LYS A 122 -10.74 -2.96 -7.46
N GLN A 123 -10.58 -1.69 -7.84
CA GLN A 123 -10.14 -1.30 -9.19
C GLN A 123 -8.74 -1.82 -9.49
N GLY A 124 -7.80 -1.63 -8.55
CA GLY A 124 -6.44 -2.10 -8.71
C GLY A 124 -6.32 -3.63 -8.72
N ASP A 125 -7.12 -4.33 -7.92
CA ASP A 125 -7.17 -5.80 -7.94
C ASP A 125 -7.69 -6.33 -9.28
N ALA A 126 -8.74 -5.71 -9.84
CA ALA A 126 -9.25 -6.07 -11.17
C ALA A 126 -8.17 -5.87 -12.26
N ARG A 127 -7.50 -4.72 -12.26
CA ARG A 127 -6.41 -4.44 -13.21
C ARG A 127 -5.21 -5.35 -13.01
N ARG A 128 -4.89 -5.72 -11.78
CA ARG A 128 -3.83 -6.67 -11.48
C ARG A 128 -4.11 -8.02 -12.11
N VAL A 129 -5.35 -8.53 -12.04
CA VAL A 129 -5.74 -9.78 -12.70
C VAL A 129 -5.55 -9.66 -14.21
N THR A 130 -6.05 -8.57 -14.83
CA THR A 130 -5.86 -8.33 -16.26
C THR A 130 -4.39 -8.30 -16.66
N ARG A 131 -3.55 -7.57 -15.92
CA ARG A 131 -2.12 -7.46 -16.20
C ARG A 131 -1.36 -8.76 -15.94
N GLU A 132 -1.79 -9.55 -14.96
CA GLU A 132 -1.24 -10.88 -14.73
C GLU A 132 -1.48 -11.78 -15.96
N HIS A 133 -2.68 -11.74 -16.55
CA HIS A 133 -2.96 -12.43 -17.80
C HIS A 133 -2.13 -11.91 -18.99
N GLU A 134 -1.99 -10.60 -19.17
CA GLU A 134 -1.20 -10.00 -20.27
C GLU A 134 0.29 -10.34 -20.19
N MET A 135 0.85 -10.36 -18.98
CA MET A 135 2.28 -10.58 -18.77
C MET A 135 2.66 -12.06 -18.61
N ASN A 136 1.70 -12.99 -18.72
CA ASN A 136 1.86 -14.38 -18.26
C ASN A 136 2.41 -14.46 -16.83
N ALA A 137 2.08 -13.46 -16.01
CA ALA A 137 2.46 -13.39 -14.62
C ALA A 137 1.40 -14.12 -13.78
N THR A 138 1.80 -14.51 -12.58
CA THR A 138 0.88 -15.00 -11.56
C THR A 138 1.11 -14.19 -10.29
N SER A 139 0.08 -14.07 -9.46
CA SER A 139 0.20 -13.47 -8.12
C SER A 139 1.31 -14.11 -7.26
N SER A 140 1.68 -15.37 -7.54
CA SER A 140 2.83 -16.05 -6.91
C SER A 140 4.20 -15.54 -7.37
N ARG A 141 4.30 -14.86 -8.51
CA ARG A 141 5.57 -14.41 -9.13
C ARG A 141 5.77 -12.89 -9.08
N SER A 142 4.84 -12.17 -8.47
CA SER A 142 4.86 -10.71 -8.38
C SER A 142 4.68 -10.25 -6.95
N HIS A 143 5.28 -9.09 -6.63
CA HIS A 143 5.08 -8.41 -5.37
C HIS A 143 4.02 -7.33 -5.55
N ALA A 144 3.14 -7.14 -4.58
CA ALA A 144 2.12 -6.10 -4.60
C ALA A 144 2.30 -5.17 -3.42
N ILE A 145 2.32 -3.86 -3.68
CA ILE A 145 2.60 -2.84 -2.67
C ILE A 145 1.45 -1.85 -2.65
N PHE A 146 0.74 -1.80 -1.54
CA PHE A 146 -0.18 -0.72 -1.22
C PHE A 146 0.54 0.30 -0.35
N ARG A 147 0.53 1.56 -0.76
CA ARG A 147 1.15 2.68 -0.04
C ARG A 147 0.09 3.71 0.26
N MET A 148 -0.06 4.05 1.54
CA MET A 148 -0.87 5.17 1.99
C MET A 148 0.08 6.22 2.58
N VAL A 149 -0.01 7.45 2.10
CA VAL A 149 0.71 8.61 2.63
C VAL A 149 -0.29 9.47 3.35
N SER A 150 0.06 9.88 4.56
CA SER A 150 -0.72 10.78 5.40
C SER A 150 0.09 12.04 5.65
N ILE A 151 -0.56 13.19 5.54
CA ILE A 151 0.00 14.50 5.85
C ILE A 151 -0.87 15.11 6.94
N MET A 152 -0.27 15.42 8.08
CA MET A 152 -0.92 16.13 9.18
C MET A 152 -0.42 17.57 9.21
N TYR A 153 -1.33 18.53 9.07
CA TYR A 153 -1.05 19.97 9.13
C TYR A 153 -1.38 20.51 10.53
N PHE A 154 -0.49 21.31 11.10
CA PHE A 154 -0.71 21.96 12.41
C PHE A 154 -1.08 23.43 12.25
N PRO A 155 -2.17 23.92 12.86
CA PRO A 155 -2.51 25.33 12.82
C PRO A 155 -1.64 26.15 13.81
N ARG A 156 -0.64 26.87 13.29
CA ARG A 156 0.21 27.93 13.92
C ARG A 156 1.32 27.50 14.90
N PRO A 157 2.41 28.30 15.04
CA PRO A 157 2.90 29.40 14.20
C PRO A 157 4.00 28.97 13.21
N THR A 158 4.45 27.72 13.26
CA THR A 158 5.28 27.10 12.23
C THR A 158 4.33 26.32 11.32
N ASP A 159 4.26 26.66 10.03
CA ASP A 159 3.60 25.82 9.02
C ASP A 159 4.38 24.50 8.91
N CYS A 160 4.19 23.64 9.91
CA CYS A 160 4.84 22.36 10.06
C CYS A 160 3.84 21.28 9.67
N ALA A 161 4.30 20.33 8.88
CA ALA A 161 3.52 19.15 8.53
C ALA A 161 4.30 17.91 8.95
N ILE A 162 3.60 16.97 9.58
CA ILE A 162 4.14 15.62 9.78
C ILE A 162 3.67 14.78 8.60
N ILE A 163 4.62 14.21 7.88
CA ILE A 163 4.37 13.31 6.76
C ILE A 163 4.82 11.92 7.18
N TYR A 164 3.93 10.94 7.05
CA TYR A 164 4.26 9.55 7.28
C TYR A 164 3.60 8.67 6.23
N SER A 165 4.12 7.45 6.07
CA SER A 165 3.54 6.46 5.16
C SER A 165 3.32 5.14 5.86
N PHE A 166 2.19 4.51 5.55
CA PHE A 166 1.86 3.14 5.92
C PHE A 166 1.84 2.28 4.66
N ASN A 167 2.78 1.35 4.57
CA ASN A 167 3.00 0.53 3.40
C ASN A 167 2.68 -0.94 3.74
N VAL A 168 1.90 -1.61 2.89
CA VAL A 168 1.67 -3.05 2.99
C VAL A 168 2.23 -3.71 1.75
N VAL A 169 3.20 -4.61 1.96
CA VAL A 169 3.90 -5.33 0.90
C VAL A 169 3.49 -6.80 0.96
N VAL A 170 2.82 -7.28 -0.08
CA VAL A 170 2.58 -8.71 -0.29
C VAL A 170 3.71 -9.25 -1.15
N ALA A 171 4.58 -10.05 -0.56
CA ALA A 171 5.68 -10.66 -1.28
C ALA A 171 5.21 -11.78 -2.21
N LYS A 172 5.96 -11.99 -3.30
CA LYS A 172 5.78 -13.14 -4.18
C LYS A 172 5.83 -14.44 -3.37
N GLY A 173 5.09 -15.45 -3.82
CA GLY A 173 5.09 -16.75 -3.17
C GLY A 173 6.46 -17.40 -3.28
N ILE A 174 6.98 -17.89 -2.16
CA ILE A 174 8.15 -18.76 -2.18
C ILE A 174 7.73 -20.08 -2.85
N GLN A 175 8.43 -20.46 -3.91
CA GLN A 175 8.35 -21.78 -4.53
C GLN A 175 9.71 -22.44 -4.31
N GLU A 176 9.71 -23.64 -3.72
CA GLU A 176 10.93 -24.46 -3.70
C GLU A 176 11.24 -24.84 -5.16
N LEU A 177 12.43 -24.46 -5.62
CA LEU A 177 12.97 -25.01 -6.85
C LEU A 177 13.30 -26.48 -6.52
N SER A 178 12.46 -27.41 -6.97
CA SER A 178 12.86 -28.81 -7.03
C SER A 178 14.08 -28.86 -7.93
N ALA A 179 15.26 -28.97 -7.33
CA ALA A 179 16.48 -29.28 -8.05
C ALA A 179 16.28 -30.66 -8.67
N SER A 180 15.94 -30.69 -9.96
CA SER A 180 16.08 -31.90 -10.76
C SER A 180 17.58 -32.16 -10.89
N ILE A 181 18.09 -33.03 -10.00
CA ILE A 181 19.38 -33.71 -10.15
C ILE A 181 19.10 -35.03 -10.83
#